data_AF-U4K9D7-F1
#
_entry.id   AF-U4K9D7-F1
#
_cell.length_a   1.000
_cell.length_b   1.000
_cell.length_c   1.000
_cell.angle_alpha   90.00
_cell.angle_beta   90.00
_cell.angle_gamma   90.00
#
_symmetry.space_group_name_H-M   'P 1'
#
loop_
_entity.id
_entity.type
_entity.pdbx_description
1 polymer ?
#
loop_
_entity_poly.entity_id
_entity_poly.type
_entity_poly.pdbx_seq_one_letter_code
_entity_poly.pdbx_strand_id
1 'polypeptide(L)'
;MPLFVVKPSENEPGKPQFSDIISSGIAEGFFASKNSTSNCTTIVITDGVNSKAATIKNISEYLVPPKSPTAKRWIKRVDVQFEDVRDLTPQELSQVRTIKWSSRNVRFV
;
A
#
# COMPACT_ATOMS: atom_id res chain seq x y z
N MET A 1 4.34 -14.59 7.63
CA MET A 1 3.05 -13.88 7.71
C MET A 1 2.88 -13.10 6.42
N PRO A 2 1.66 -12.94 5.89
CA PRO A 2 1.47 -12.20 4.66
C PRO A 2 1.81 -10.72 4.87
N LEU A 3 2.55 -10.16 3.93
CA LEU A 3 2.95 -8.76 3.87
C LEU A 3 2.00 -8.00 2.96
N PHE A 4 1.55 -6.83 3.39
CA PHE A 4 0.88 -5.87 2.53
C PHE A 4 1.92 -4.94 1.91
N VAL A 5 2.28 -5.15 0.65
CA VAL A 5 3.31 -4.36 -0.02
C VAL A 5 2.66 -3.30 -0.90
N VAL A 6 2.96 -2.04 -0.63
CA VAL A 6 2.44 -0.88 -1.37
C VAL A 6 3.55 -0.14 -2.07
N LYS A 7 3.25 0.30 -3.28
CA LYS A 7 4.08 1.15 -4.11
C LYS A 7 3.34 2.46 -4.37
N PRO A 8 3.77 3.61 -3.83
CA PRO A 8 3.18 4.90 -4.15
C PRO A 8 3.23 5.11 -5.67
N SER A 9 2.24 5.81 -6.25
CA SER A 9 2.32 6.18 -7.67
C SER A 9 3.52 7.10 -7.87
N GLU A 10 4.57 6.60 -8.51
CA GLU A 10 5.72 7.42 -8.86
C GLU A 10 5.27 8.58 -9.77
N ASN A 11 5.62 9.81 -9.38
CA ASN A 11 5.54 11.00 -10.23
C ASN A 11 4.14 11.46 -10.68
N GLU A 12 3.06 11.10 -9.97
CA GLU A 12 1.75 11.74 -10.17
C GLU A 12 1.63 13.01 -9.31
N PRO A 13 1.50 14.21 -9.90
CA PRO A 13 1.30 15.44 -9.15
C PRO A 13 0.07 15.33 -8.23
N GLY A 14 0.23 15.67 -6.95
CA GLY A 14 -0.84 15.62 -5.95
C GLY A 14 -1.11 14.23 -5.36
N LYS A 15 -0.23 13.25 -5.56
CA LYS A 15 -0.24 11.97 -4.84
C LYS A 15 0.88 11.91 -3.80
N PRO A 16 0.63 11.30 -2.63
CA PRO A 16 1.64 11.20 -1.58
C PRO A 16 2.79 10.31 -2.04
N GLN A 17 4.02 10.78 -1.86
CA GLN A 17 5.24 10.04 -2.20
C GLN A 17 5.65 9.10 -1.07
N PHE A 18 6.69 8.29 -1.31
CA PHE A 18 7.26 7.40 -0.31
C PHE A 18 7.58 8.12 1.01
N SER A 19 8.30 9.25 0.96
CA SER A 19 8.65 10.04 2.15
C SER A 19 7.42 10.56 2.90
N ASP A 20 6.39 10.99 2.18
CA ASP A 20 5.17 11.53 2.75
C ASP A 20 4.38 10.45 3.49
N ILE A 21 4.28 9.27 2.88
CA ILE A 21 3.62 8.10 3.48
C ILE A 21 4.36 7.69 4.75
N ILE A 22 5.68 7.57 4.70
CA ILE A 22 6.50 7.21 5.86
C ILE A 22 6.35 8.21 6.99
N SER A 23 6.37 9.52 6.69
CA SER A 23 6.31 10.57 7.69
C SER A 23 4.92 10.71 8.31
N SER A 24 3.86 10.51 7.52
CA SER A 24 2.48 10.62 7.98
C SER A 24 1.98 9.36 8.70
N GLY A 25 2.57 8.19 8.45
CA GLY A 25 2.09 6.91 8.96
C GLY A 25 0.80 6.45 8.29
N ILE A 26 0.45 7.02 7.12
CA ILE A 26 -0.78 6.71 6.40
C ILE A 26 -0.46 6.39 4.95
N ALA A 27 -0.89 5.20 4.53
CA ALA A 27 -0.83 4.74 3.16
C ALA A 27 -2.26 4.73 2.59
N GLU A 28 -2.62 5.76 1.81
CA GLU A 28 -4.00 5.99 1.34
C GLU A 28 -4.29 5.58 -0.11
N GLY A 29 -5.54 5.23 -0.38
CA GLY A 29 -6.08 5.19 -1.73
C GLY A 29 -5.72 3.95 -2.53
N PHE A 30 -5.47 2.84 -1.87
CA PHE A 30 -5.07 1.60 -2.51
C PHE A 30 -6.26 0.78 -3.01
N PHE A 31 -6.12 0.23 -4.22
CA PHE A 31 -7.06 -0.73 -4.79
C PHE A 31 -6.84 -2.12 -4.18
N ALA A 32 -7.39 -2.32 -2.99
CA ALA A 32 -7.36 -3.58 -2.26
C ALA A 32 -8.69 -3.81 -1.53
N SER A 33 -8.87 -5.02 -0.98
CA SER A 33 -10.02 -5.33 -0.12
C SER A 33 -9.60 -5.27 1.34
N LYS A 34 -10.47 -4.71 2.21
CA LYS A 34 -10.20 -4.70 3.66
C LYS A 34 -9.91 -6.10 4.21
N ASN A 35 -10.61 -7.11 3.73
CA ASN A 35 -10.44 -8.49 4.19
C ASN A 35 -9.05 -9.03 3.88
N SER A 36 -8.52 -8.80 2.66
CA SER A 36 -7.17 -9.22 2.29
C SER A 36 -6.10 -8.48 3.12
N THR A 37 -6.28 -7.17 3.31
CA THR A 37 -5.34 -6.34 4.09
C THR A 37 -5.37 -6.70 5.58
N SER A 38 -6.53 -7.03 6.13
CA SER A 38 -6.67 -7.40 7.55
C SER A 38 -5.98 -8.73 7.90
N ASN A 39 -5.65 -9.56 6.91
CA ASN A 39 -4.84 -10.75 7.12
C ASN A 39 -3.35 -10.44 7.30
N CYS A 40 -2.92 -9.22 6.97
CA CYS A 40 -1.54 -8.77 7.11
C CYS A 40 -1.37 -7.99 8.42
N THR A 41 -0.25 -8.21 9.11
CA THR A 41 0.14 -7.40 10.27
C THR A 41 1.21 -6.36 9.92
N THR A 42 1.90 -6.56 8.80
CA THR A 42 3.02 -5.73 8.36
C THR A 42 2.69 -5.13 7.01
N ILE A 43 2.92 -3.83 6.89
CA ILE A 43 2.95 -3.11 5.62
C ILE A 43 4.39 -2.86 5.20
N VAL A 44 4.68 -3.03 3.91
CA VAL A 44 5.94 -2.60 3.32
C VAL A 44 5.65 -1.52 2.30
N ILE A 45 6.27 -0.37 2.44
CA ILE A 45 6.16 0.75 1.49
C ILE A 45 7.46 0.77 0.68
N THR A 46 7.36 0.89 -0.65
CA THR A 46 8.52 0.96 -1.55
C THR A 46 8.30 1.88 -2.74
N ASP A 47 9.32 2.63 -3.14
CA ASP A 47 9.37 3.41 -4.39
C ASP A 47 10.17 2.68 -5.50
N GLY A 48 10.43 1.37 -5.32
CA GLY A 48 11.26 0.59 -6.22
C GLY A 48 12.77 0.68 -5.97
N VAL A 49 13.25 1.68 -5.23
CA VAL A 49 14.67 1.83 -4.85
C VAL A 49 14.85 1.62 -3.35
N ASN A 50 14.04 2.33 -2.57
CA ASN A 50 13.95 2.30 -1.12
C ASN A 50 12.78 1.42 -0.68
N SER A 51 12.87 0.88 0.53
CA SER A 51 11.78 0.13 1.16
C SER A 51 11.83 0.28 2.67
N LYS A 52 10.66 0.41 3.30
CA LYS A 52 10.51 0.38 4.76
C LYS A 52 9.34 -0.51 5.13
N ALA A 53 9.44 -1.15 6.29
CA ALA A 53 8.40 -1.98 6.88
C ALA A 53 7.81 -1.28 8.10
N ALA A 54 6.54 -1.53 8.38
CA ALA A 54 5.84 -0.97 9.53
C ALA A 54 4.70 -1.89 9.97
N THR A 55 4.24 -1.72 11.21
CA THR A 55 3.13 -2.50 11.79
C THR A 55 1.80 -1.85 11.41
N ILE A 56 0.87 -2.63 10.86
CA ILE A 56 -0.47 -2.15 10.53
C ILE A 56 -1.26 -1.94 11.82
N LYS A 57 -1.77 -0.73 12.00
CA LYS A 57 -2.57 -0.34 13.16
C LYS A 57 -4.07 -0.34 12.86
N ASN A 58 -4.44 0.21 11.71
CA ASN A 58 -5.85 0.35 11.33
C ASN A 58 -6.01 0.30 9.80
N ILE A 59 -7.17 -0.22 9.37
CA ILE A 59 -7.54 -0.35 7.96
C ILE A 59 -8.95 0.19 7.76
N SER A 60 -9.07 1.26 6.98
CA SER A 60 -10.34 1.83 6.54
C SER A 60 -10.68 1.34 5.12
N GLU A 61 -11.98 1.26 4.81
CA GLU A 61 -12.47 1.03 3.45
C GLU A 61 -13.49 2.12 3.13
N TYR A 62 -13.40 2.68 1.91
CA TYR A 62 -14.32 3.70 1.42
C TYR A 62 -14.59 3.51 -0.06
N LEU A 63 -15.69 4.12 -0.51
CA LEU A 63 -16.12 4.08 -1.89
C LEU A 63 -15.74 5.39 -2.59
N VAL A 64 -15.17 5.25 -3.77
CA VAL A 64 -14.77 6.37 -4.63
C VAL A 64 -15.60 6.33 -5.90
N PRO A 65 -16.08 7.48 -6.39
CA PRO A 65 -16.78 7.53 -7.66
C PRO A 65 -15.88 7.00 -8.79
N PRO A 66 -16.47 6.36 -9.82
CA PRO A 66 -15.73 5.91 -10.97
C PRO A 66 -15.12 7.08 -11.74
N LYS A 67 -13.91 6.88 -12.30
CA LYS A 67 -13.21 7.89 -13.10
C LYS A 67 -13.93 8.28 -14.41
N SER A 68 -14.92 7.51 -14.85
CA SER A 68 -15.66 7.73 -16.10
C SER A 68 -17.17 7.72 -15.85
N PRO A 69 -17.95 8.61 -16.50
CA PRO A 69 -19.42 8.60 -16.46
C PRO A 69 -20.04 7.28 -16.92
N THR A 70 -19.35 6.52 -17.77
CA THR A 70 -19.81 5.22 -18.30
C THR A 70 -19.53 4.05 -17.37
N ALA A 71 -18.67 4.22 -16.36
CA ALA A 71 -18.38 3.18 -15.38
C ALA A 71 -19.48 3.17 -14.31
N LYS A 72 -20.21 2.06 -14.22
CA LYS A 72 -21.44 1.93 -13.41
C LYS A 72 -21.21 1.53 -11.95
N ARG A 73 -19.96 1.37 -11.51
CA ARG A 73 -19.65 0.80 -10.20
C ARG A 73 -18.73 1.73 -9.41
N TRP A 74 -19.15 2.04 -8.19
CA TRP A 74 -18.30 2.64 -7.18
C TRP A 74 -17.12 1.71 -6.91
N ILE A 75 -15.96 2.31 -6.68
CA ILE A 75 -14.70 1.61 -6.51
C ILE A 75 -14.36 1.58 -5.03
N LYS A 76 -14.11 0.39 -4.48
CA LYS A 76 -13.59 0.24 -3.12
C LYS A 76 -12.10 0.57 -3.08
N ARG A 77 -11.71 1.38 -2.11
CA ARG A 77 -10.32 1.65 -1.77
C ARG A 77 -10.11 1.47 -0.28
N VAL A 78 -8.87 1.23 0.09
CA VAL A 78 -8.45 1.13 1.49
C VAL A 78 -7.36 2.14 1.79
N ASP A 79 -7.40 2.67 3.01
CA ASP A 79 -6.25 3.33 3.61
C ASP A 79 -5.74 2.47 4.76
N VAL A 80 -4.44 2.53 4.97
CA VAL A 80 -3.75 1.78 6.02
C VAL A 80 -2.98 2.75 6.88
N GLN A 81 -3.34 2.82 8.16
CA GLN A 81 -2.56 3.51 9.17
C GLN A 81 -1.57 2.52 9.78
N PHE A 82 -0.33 2.96 9.96
CA PHE A 82 0.75 2.12 10.45
C PHE A 82 1.67 2.87 11.41
N GLU A 83 2.43 2.12 12.20
CA GLU A 83 3.40 2.63 13.17
C GLU A 83 4.66 1.75 13.19
N ASP A 84 5.64 2.11 14.03
CA ASP A 84 6.91 1.36 14.19
C ASP A 84 7.67 1.15 12.87
N VAL A 85 7.90 2.25 12.13
CA VAL A 85 8.64 2.21 10.87
C VAL A 85 10.07 1.75 11.10
N ARG A 86 10.48 0.73 10.35
CA ARG A 86 11.80 0.11 10.44
C ARG A 86 12.32 -0.34 9.07
N ASP A 87 13.58 -0.73 9.04
CA ASP A 87 14.15 -1.45 7.91
C ASP A 87 13.55 -2.85 7.77
N LEU A 88 13.59 -3.36 6.53
CA LEU A 88 13.14 -4.71 6.22
C LEU A 88 14.11 -5.72 6.84
N THR A 89 13.55 -6.80 7.38
CA THR A 89 14.33 -7.99 7.67
C THR A 89 14.83 -8.63 6.36
N PRO A 90 15.90 -9.44 6.39
CA PRO A 90 16.38 -10.12 5.19
C PRO A 90 15.32 -10.99 4.50
N GLN A 91 14.39 -11.57 5.27
CA GLN A 91 13.29 -12.39 4.77
C GLN A 91 12.27 -11.52 4.01
N GLU A 92 11.82 -10.41 4.60
CA GLU A 92 10.90 -9.46 3.95
C GLU A 92 11.53 -8.88 2.69
N LEU A 93 12.82 -8.52 2.74
CA LEU A 93 13.54 -7.98 1.59
C LEU A 93 13.59 -8.99 0.42
N SER A 94 13.80 -10.28 0.73
CA SER A 94 13.76 -11.34 -0.28
C SER A 94 12.38 -11.44 -0.92
N GLN A 95 11.30 -11.46 -0.12
CA GLN A 95 9.93 -11.50 -0.63
C GLN A 95 9.60 -10.30 -1.51
N VAL A 96 9.93 -9.09 -1.06
CA VAL A 96 9.66 -7.83 -1.79
C VAL A 96 10.41 -7.80 -3.12
N ARG A 97 11.65 -8.29 -3.18
CA ARG A 97 12.44 -8.37 -4.43
C ARG A 97 11.86 -9.34 -5.46
N THR A 98 11.08 -10.33 -5.05
CA THR A 98 10.41 -11.24 -6.00
C THR A 98 9.17 -10.62 -6.65
N ILE A 99 8.69 -9.48 -6.13
CA ILE A 99 7.51 -8.81 -6.66
C ILE A 99 7.79 -8.28 -8.05
N LYS A 100 7.05 -8.81 -9.03
CA LYS A 100 6.91 -8.19 -10.34
C LYS A 100 5.78 -7.17 -10.31
N TRP A 101 6.18 -5.90 -10.24
CA TRP A 101 5.24 -4.78 -10.33
C TRP A 101 4.57 -4.74 -11.70
N SER A 102 3.28 -4.47 -11.70
CA SER A 102 2.47 -4.22 -12.90
C SER A 102 1.74 -2.89 -12.69
N SER A 103 0.68 -2.61 -13.45
CA SER A 103 -0.17 -1.43 -13.25
C SER A 103 -0.82 -1.31 -11.86
N ARG A 104 -0.72 -2.35 -11.01
CA ARG A 104 -1.22 -2.33 -9.64
C ARG A 104 -0.11 -1.98 -8.66
N ASN A 105 -0.39 -0.97 -7.85
CA ASN A 105 0.44 -0.39 -6.81
C ASN A 105 0.41 -1.15 -5.46
N VAL A 106 -0.17 -2.35 -5.43
CA VAL A 106 -0.36 -3.16 -4.21
C VAL A 106 -0.09 -4.63 -4.51
N ARG A 107 0.51 -5.33 -3.54
CA ARG A 107 0.70 -6.79 -3.53
C ARG A 107 0.52 -7.37 -2.13
N PHE A 108 0.17 -8.66 -2.09
CA PHE A 108 0.14 -9.49 -0.89
C PHE A 108 1.17 -10.60 -1.10
N VAL A 109 2.12 -10.78 -0.17
CA VAL A 109 3.26 -11.70 -0.32
C VAL A 109 3.48 -12.52 0.94
#